data_AF-A0A838DNL7-F1
#
_entry.id   AF-A0A838DNL7-F1
#
_cell.length_a   1.000
_cell.length_b   1.000
_cell.length_c   1.000
_cell.angle_alpha   90.00
_cell.angle_beta   90.00
_cell.angle_gamma   90.00
#
_symmetry.space_group_name_H-M   'P 1'
#
loop_
_entity.id
_entity.type
_entity.pdbx_description
1 polymer ?
#
loop_
_entity_poly.entity_id
_entity_poly.type
_entity_poly.pdbx_seq_one_letter_code
_entity_poly.pdbx_strand_id
1 'polypeptide(L)' 'MTTNATTLTRRPQWRALEEHYQKVRDLHLRALFAEDARRGERLTLEAAGLYLDYSKNRVTDETLKLLLDLA' A
#
# COMPACT_ATOMS: atom_id res chain seq x y z
N MET A 1 -18.38 19.97 -18.22
CA MET A 1 -17.70 20.65 -17.10
C MET A 1 -16.41 19.91 -16.83
N THR A 2 -15.26 20.44 -17.24
CA THR A 2 -13.96 19.85 -16.91
C THR A 2 -13.60 20.29 -15.50
N THR A 3 -13.70 19.37 -14.54
CA THR A 3 -13.17 19.59 -13.19
C THR A 3 -11.66 19.75 -13.28
N ASN A 4 -11.15 20.92 -12.90
CA ASN A 4 -9.72 21.12 -12.63
C ASN A 4 -9.37 20.33 -11.37
N ALA A 5 -9.19 19.01 -11.52
CA ALA A 5 -8.73 18.16 -10.45
C ALA A 5 -7.27 18.49 -10.14
N THR A 6 -6.96 18.73 -8.87
CA THR A 6 -5.57 18.80 -8.40
C THR A 6 -4.83 17.54 -8.87
N THR A 7 -3.70 17.74 -9.55
CA THR A 7 -2.88 16.62 -10.05
C THR A 7 -2.52 15.70 -8.89
N LEU A 8 -2.51 14.38 -9.15
CA LEU A 8 -2.33 13.35 -8.12
C LEU A 8 -1.19 13.65 -7.15
N THR A 9 -0.02 14.02 -7.71
CA THR A 9 1.22 14.28 -6.94
C THR A 9 1.22 15.59 -6.15
N ARG A 10 0.20 16.44 -6.32
CA ARG A 10 0.02 17.67 -5.54
C ARG A 10 -0.95 17.50 -4.38
N ARG A 11 -1.61 16.35 -4.26
CA ARG A 11 -2.57 16.08 -3.19
C ARG A 11 -1.84 15.86 -1.85
N PRO A 12 -2.43 16.26 -0.71
CA PRO A 12 -1.82 16.02 0.60
C PRO A 12 -1.59 14.53 0.89
N GLN A 13 -2.44 13.64 0.37
CA GLN A 13 -2.28 12.19 0.51
C GLN A 13 -1.05 11.65 -0.21
N TRP A 14 -0.65 12.28 -1.33
CA TRP A 14 0.60 11.94 -2.00
C TRP A 14 1.81 12.31 -1.14
N ARG A 15 1.81 13.49 -0.51
CA ARG A 15 2.87 13.90 0.43
C ARG A 15 2.98 12.95 1.62
N ALA A 16 1.84 12.51 2.16
CA ALA A 16 1.83 11.52 3.24
C ALA A 16 2.49 10.19 2.81
N LEU A 17 2.25 9.74 1.58
CA LEU A 17 2.94 8.56 1.02
C LEU A 17 4.44 8.79 0.82
N GLU A 18 4.88 9.98 0.38
CA GLU A 18 6.30 10.32 0.25
C GLU A 18 7.01 10.33 1.60
N GLU A 19 6.38 10.91 2.62
CA GLU A 19 6.88 10.91 4.00
C GLU A 19 6.96 9.49 4.57
N HIS A 20 5.93 8.67 4.35
CA HIS A 20 5.92 7.27 4.77
C HIS A 20 7.00 6.46 4.07
N TYR A 21 7.18 6.66 2.76
CA TYR A 21 8.21 5.99 1.97
C TYR A 21 9.60 6.18 2.60
N GLN A 22 9.95 7.38 3.06
CA GLN A 22 11.26 7.58 3.70
C GLN A 22 11.47 6.71 4.95
N LYS A 23 10.40 6.35 5.66
CA LYS A 23 10.46 5.49 6.86
C LYS A 23 10.60 4.01 6.51
N VAL A 24 9.97 3.57 5.42
CA VAL A 24 9.85 2.15 5.07
C VAL A 24 10.71 1.71 3.88
N ARG A 25 11.41 2.63 3.21
CA ARG A 25 12.21 2.39 1.99
C ARG A 25 13.30 1.33 2.13
N ASP A 26 13.73 1.03 3.34
CA ASP A 26 14.77 0.06 3.66
C ASP A 26 14.19 -1.27 4.23
N LEU A 27 12.86 -1.35 4.42
CA LEU A 27 12.21 -2.58 4.88
C LEU A 27 12.29 -3.68 3.81
N HIS A 28 12.78 -4.86 4.20
CA HIS A 28 12.84 -6.02 3.32
C HIS A 28 11.60 -6.90 3.51
N LEU A 29 11.16 -7.52 2.41
CA LEU A 29 10.00 -8.42 2.44
C LEU A 29 10.18 -9.59 3.41
N ARG A 30 11.42 -10.10 3.56
CA ARG A 30 11.73 -11.15 4.56
C ARG A 30 11.44 -10.70 5.99
N ALA A 31 11.72 -9.45 6.34
CA ALA A 31 11.41 -8.90 7.67
C ALA A 31 9.88 -8.81 7.87
N LEU A 32 9.15 -8.33 6.86
CA LEU A 32 7.69 -8.24 6.92
C LEU A 32 7.00 -9.61 7.13
N PHE A 33 7.54 -10.67 6.53
CA PHE A 33 7.05 -12.03 6.77
C PHE A 33 7.51 -12.62 8.11
N ALA A 34 8.66 -12.20 8.63
CA ALA A 34 9.12 -12.61 9.96
C ALA A 34 8.27 -11.97 11.07
N GLU A 35 7.78 -10.75 10.86
CA GLU A 35 6.93 -10.02 11.81
C GLU A 35 5.46 -10.45 11.78
N ASP A 36 4.95 -10.87 10.61
CA ASP A 36 3.58 -11.37 10.45
C ASP A 36 3.56 -12.72 9.71
N ALA A 37 3.57 -13.82 10.47
CA ALA A 37 3.53 -15.18 9.93
C ALA A 37 2.26 -15.47 9.12
N ARG A 38 1.16 -14.73 9.35
CA ARG A 38 -0.11 -14.88 8.62
C ARG A 38 -0.25 -13.88 7.46
N ARG A 39 0.78 -13.11 7.15
CA ARG A 39 0.77 -12.11 6.06
C ARG A 39 0.32 -12.70 4.72
N GLY A 40 0.77 -13.92 4.42
CA GLY A 40 0.42 -14.65 3.19
C GLY A 40 -1.06 -15.04 3.09
N GLU A 41 -1.79 -15.06 4.20
CA GLU A 41 -3.24 -15.27 4.24
C GLU A 41 -3.98 -13.93 4.26
N ARG A 42 -3.48 -13.00 5.08
CA ARG A 42 -4.13 -11.72 5.39
C ARG A 42 -4.13 -10.75 4.20
N LEU A 43 -3.08 -10.77 3.37
CA LEU A 43 -2.94 -9.92 2.19
C LEU A 43 -3.27 -10.68 0.91
N THR A 44 -4.45 -11.29 0.93
CA THR A 44 -5.03 -11.98 -0.23
C THR A 44 -6.47 -11.55 -0.44
N LEU A 45 -6.97 -11.71 -1.65
CA LEU A 45 -8.37 -11.49 -1.99
C LEU A 45 -8.79 -12.54 -3.01
N GLU A 46 -9.98 -13.11 -2.83
CA GLU A 46 -10.59 -13.98 -3.82
C GLU A 46 -11.90 -13.37 -4.30
N ALA A 47 -12.02 -13.14 -5.61
CA ALA A 47 -13.21 -12.56 -6.23
C ALA A 47 -13.25 -12.90 -7.72
N ALA A 48 -14.46 -13.10 -8.26
CA ALA A 48 -14.68 -13.40 -9.68
C ALA A 48 -13.83 -14.57 -10.23
N GLY A 49 -13.57 -15.58 -9.39
CA GLY A 49 -12.72 -16.73 -9.74
C GLY A 49 -11.22 -16.42 -9.82
N LEU A 50 -10.78 -15.23 -9.37
CA LEU A 50 -9.39 -14.83 -9.28
C LEU A 50 -8.92 -14.87 -7.84
N TYR A 51 -7.72 -15.42 -7.63
CA TYR A 51 -6.99 -15.35 -6.37
C TYR A 51 -5.86 -14.33 -6.51
N LEU A 52 -5.96 -13.23 -5.78
CA LEU A 52 -4.98 -12.15 -5.74
C LEU A 52 -4.17 -12.26 -4.45
N ASP A 53 -2.92 -12.69 -4.56
CA ASP A 53 -1.93 -12.59 -3.47
C ASP A 53 -1.08 -11.33 -3.66
N TYR A 54 -1.28 -10.35 -2.78
CA TYR A 54 -0.49 -9.12 -2.74
C TYR A 54 0.43 -9.03 -1.52
N SER A 55 0.61 -10.14 -0.80
CA SER A 55 1.47 -10.24 0.38
C SER A 55 2.95 -9.98 0.10
N LYS A 56 3.40 -10.20 -1.15
CA LYS A 56 4.80 -10.03 -1.58
C LYS A 56 5.17 -8.59 -1.95
N ASN A 57 4.27 -7.63 -1.75
CA ASN A 57 4.59 -6.21 -1.86
C ASN A 57 5.26 -5.69 -0.58
N ARG A 58 6.17 -4.71 -0.71
CA ARG A 58 6.84 -4.02 0.41
C ARG A 58 5.91 -2.99 1.07
N VAL A 59 4.78 -3.47 1.57
CA VAL A 59 3.71 -2.67 2.16
C VAL A 59 3.45 -3.05 3.60
N THR A 60 3.18 -2.06 4.43
CA THR A 60 2.67 -2.21 5.80
C THR A 60 1.19 -1.89 5.83
N ASP A 61 0.52 -2.13 6.97
CA ASP A 61 -0.89 -1.73 7.16
C ASP A 61 -1.06 -0.21 6.98
N GLU A 62 -0.07 0.59 7.42
CA GLU A 62 -0.03 2.04 7.20
C GLU A 62 0.12 2.38 5.71
N THR A 63 0.97 1.64 4.97
CA THR A 63 1.12 1.84 3.52
C THR A 63 -0.21 1.63 2.79
N LEU A 64 -0.96 0.56 3.13
CA LEU A 64 -2.25 0.28 2.53
C LEU A 64 -3.29 1.35 2.86
N LYS A 65 -3.34 1.81 4.11
CA LYS A 65 -4.21 2.91 4.52
C LYS A 65 -3.94 4.18 3.72
N LEU A 66 -2.67 4.59 3.59
CA LEU A 66 -2.29 5.80 2.85
C LEU A 66 -2.57 5.70 1.34
N LEU A 67 -2.41 4.50 0.75
CA LEU A 67 -2.78 4.26 -0.65
C LEU A 67 -4.30 4.33 -0.87
N LEU A 68 -5.09 3.82 0.07
CA LEU A 68 -6.55 3.94 0.03
C LEU A 68 -7.01 5.39 0.23
N ASP A 69 -6.35 6.15 1.10
CA ASP A 69 -6.65 7.57 1.30
C ASP A 69 -6.35 8.41 0.03
N LEU A 70 -5.42 7.96 -0.82
CA LEU A 70 -5.08 8.62 -2.08
C LEU A 70 -6.09 8.34 -3.22
N ALA A 71 -6.70 7.16 -3.23
CA ALA A 71 -7.54 6.62 -4.31
C ALA A 71 -8.83 7.45 -4.53
#